data_AF-A0A3D5KFP4-F1
#
_entry.id   AF-A0A3D5KFP4-F1
#
_cell.length_a   1.000
_cell.length_b   1.000
_cell.length_c   1.000
_cell.angle_alpha   90.00
_cell.angle_beta   90.00
_cell.angle_gamma   90.00
#
_symmetry.space_group_name_H-M   'P 1'
#
loop_
_entity.id
_entity.type
_entity.pdbx_description
1 polymer ?
#
loop_
_entity_poly.entity_id
_entity_poly.type
_entity_poly.pdbx_seq_one_letter_code
_entity_poly.pdbx_strand_id
1 'polypeptide(L)'
;MEVSELRKNYDDGKELEIKVKKRISTAAMSLLVKDVVDNCLKINDDGLLECDYVMRKLSTDIWVMFYFAGLEFPGKDNMKNYDWLVENGIVDMVYDQIDKKYMDMILEIIDREINQRIALTNSVEASVAKVVMVLEKGIDAVIKKLPSKTQISNLIKESSKEVKNFDPNKLQVLSELLGEVNKQ
;
A
#
# COMPACT_ATOMS: atom_id res chain seq x y z
N MET A 1 -13.26 -13.22 12.35
CA MET A 1 -14.74 -13.25 12.21
C MET A 1 -15.08 -12.34 11.05
N GLU A 2 -15.89 -12.80 10.11
CA GLU A 2 -16.29 -11.95 8.99
C GLU A 2 -17.32 -10.90 9.44
N VAL A 3 -17.23 -9.68 8.90
CA VAL A 3 -18.20 -8.62 9.22
C VAL A 3 -19.61 -8.98 8.75
N SER A 4 -19.73 -9.73 7.65
CA SER A 4 -21.00 -10.29 7.17
C SER A 4 -21.68 -11.20 8.20
N GLU A 5 -20.89 -12.06 8.86
CA GLU A 5 -21.35 -12.96 9.91
C GLU A 5 -21.72 -12.20 11.18
N LEU A 6 -20.91 -11.21 11.56
CA LEU A 6 -21.19 -10.31 12.68
C LEU A 6 -22.53 -9.57 12.48
N ARG A 7 -22.76 -9.01 11.29
CA ARG A 7 -24.00 -8.35 10.92
C ARG A 7 -25.21 -9.29 11.03
N LYS A 8 -25.09 -10.51 10.51
CA LYS A 8 -26.16 -11.50 10.61
C LYS A 8 -26.49 -11.82 12.07
N ASN A 9 -25.47 -11.98 12.93
CA ASN A 9 -25.69 -12.23 14.35
C ASN A 9 -26.39 -11.05 15.05
N TYR A 10 -26.07 -9.81 14.67
CA TYR A 10 -26.76 -8.62 15.16
C TYR A 10 -28.23 -8.60 14.74
N ASP A 11 -28.49 -8.85 13.45
CA ASP A 11 -29.86 -8.87 12.89
C ASP A 11 -30.71 -10.01 13.50
N ASP A 12 -30.07 -11.12 13.89
CA ASP A 12 -30.69 -12.24 14.62
C ASP A 12 -30.91 -11.94 16.12
N GLY A 13 -30.56 -10.74 16.61
CA GLY A 13 -30.71 -10.34 18.01
C GLY A 13 -29.73 -10.99 18.97
N LYS A 14 -28.60 -11.53 18.48
CA LYS A 14 -27.56 -12.12 19.32
C LYS A 14 -26.65 -11.02 19.87
N GLU A 15 -26.11 -11.27 21.06
CA GLU A 15 -25.12 -10.38 21.66
C GLU A 15 -23.83 -10.37 20.83
N LEU A 16 -23.31 -9.17 20.55
CA LEU A 16 -22.07 -8.99 19.79
C LEU A 16 -20.87 -9.09 20.73
N GLU A 17 -20.21 -10.25 20.75
CA GLU A 17 -18.95 -10.41 21.47
C GLU A 17 -17.75 -10.11 20.57
N ILE A 18 -17.27 -8.86 20.59
CA ILE A 18 -16.08 -8.43 19.85
C ILE A 18 -14.90 -8.31 20.83
N LYS A 19 -13.90 -9.17 20.67
CA LYS A 19 -12.68 -9.16 21.51
C LYS A 19 -11.66 -8.20 20.93
N VAL A 20 -11.48 -7.06 21.59
CA VAL A 20 -10.50 -6.04 21.18
C VAL A 20 -9.21 -6.19 21.97
N LYS A 21 -8.09 -6.33 21.26
CA LYS A 21 -6.76 -6.29 21.86
C LYS A 21 -6.43 -4.85 22.27
N LYS A 22 -5.73 -4.63 23.37
CA LYS A 22 -5.22 -3.29 23.70
C LYS A 22 -3.97 -2.92 22.90
N ARG A 23 -3.21 -3.94 22.48
CA ARG A 23 -1.93 -3.84 21.76
C ARG A 23 -1.76 -5.02 20.82
N ILE A 24 -0.96 -4.83 19.77
CA ILE A 24 -0.58 -5.86 18.82
C ILE A 24 0.94 -6.05 18.84
N SER A 25 1.44 -7.11 18.21
CA SER A 25 2.88 -7.31 18.09
C SER A 25 3.49 -6.26 17.14
N THR A 26 4.78 -5.96 17.30
CA THR A 26 5.50 -5.06 16.40
C THR A 26 5.40 -5.50 14.93
N ALA A 27 5.39 -6.81 14.67
CA ALA A 27 5.20 -7.36 13.32
C ALA A 27 3.81 -7.02 12.76
N ALA A 28 2.75 -7.21 13.54
CA ALA A 28 1.39 -6.84 13.13
C ALA A 28 1.23 -5.33 12.93
N MET A 29 1.86 -4.52 13.79
CA MET A 29 1.90 -3.07 13.63
C MET A 29 2.60 -2.65 12.33
N SER A 30 3.74 -3.26 12.01
CA SER A 30 4.47 -2.99 10.77
C SER A 30 3.63 -3.30 9.53
N LEU A 31 2.91 -4.42 9.53
CA LEU A 31 2.00 -4.77 8.45
C LEU A 31 0.81 -3.80 8.36
N LEU A 32 0.17 -3.46 9.49
CA LEU A 32 -0.90 -2.47 9.53
C LEU A 32 -0.46 -1.15 8.90
N VAL A 33 0.68 -0.60 9.33
CA VAL A 33 1.23 0.66 8.81
C VAL A 33 1.44 0.55 7.30
N LYS A 34 2.13 -0.52 6.86
CA LYS A 34 2.40 -0.74 5.44
C LYS A 34 1.10 -0.80 4.62
N ASP A 35 0.13 -1.58 5.08
CA ASP A 35 -1.13 -1.77 4.36
C ASP A 35 -1.96 -0.48 4.30
N VAL A 36 -1.93 0.37 5.33
CA VAL A 36 -2.56 1.70 5.28
C VAL A 36 -1.86 2.60 4.27
N VAL A 37 -0.52 2.68 4.34
CA VAL A 37 0.27 3.58 3.49
C VAL A 37 0.13 3.20 2.01
N ASP A 38 0.21 1.91 1.68
CA ASP A 38 0.12 1.42 0.31
C ASP A 38 -1.26 1.71 -0.33
N ASN A 39 -2.32 1.76 0.47
CA ASN A 39 -3.69 1.99 -0.01
C ASN A 39 -4.11 3.46 -0.08
N CYS A 40 -3.36 4.38 0.53
CA CYS A 40 -3.73 5.79 0.58
C CYS A 40 -2.88 6.70 -0.31
N LEU A 41 -1.86 6.17 -0.99
CA LEU A 41 -1.01 6.95 -1.88
C LEU A 41 -1.46 6.79 -3.33
N LYS A 42 -1.67 7.91 -4.03
CA LYS A 42 -2.04 7.95 -5.44
C LYS A 42 -1.22 8.98 -6.20
N ILE A 43 -1.13 8.80 -7.51
CA ILE A 43 -0.53 9.78 -8.42
C ILE A 43 -1.65 10.69 -8.92
N ASN A 44 -1.46 12.00 -8.78
CA ASN A 44 -2.40 13.01 -9.29
C ASN A 44 -2.17 13.30 -10.79
N ASP A 45 -2.96 14.20 -11.34
CA ASP A 45 -2.92 14.54 -12.77
C ASP A 45 -1.59 15.18 -13.20
N ASP A 46 -0.86 15.79 -12.26
CA ASP A 46 0.48 16.37 -12.48
C ASP A 46 1.61 15.33 -12.36
N GLY A 47 1.27 14.07 -12.09
CA GLY A 47 2.26 12.99 -11.91
C GLY A 47 2.97 13.01 -10.56
N LEU A 48 2.45 13.77 -9.58
CA LEU A 48 2.96 13.84 -8.21
C LEU A 48 2.24 12.84 -7.32
N LEU A 49 2.98 12.29 -6.36
CA LEU A 49 2.41 11.43 -5.32
C LEU A 49 1.70 12.29 -4.28
N GLU A 50 0.46 11.94 -3.99
CA GLU A 50 -0.35 12.58 -2.96
C GLU A 50 -1.04 11.56 -2.07
N CYS A 51 -1.45 12.00 -0.88
CA CYS A 51 -2.24 11.21 0.05
C CYS A 51 -3.73 11.42 -0.24
N ASP A 52 -4.43 10.33 -0.55
CA ASP A 52 -5.88 10.26 -0.50
C ASP A 52 -6.34 10.11 0.96
N TYR A 53 -6.77 11.21 1.56
CA TYR A 53 -7.19 11.24 2.97
C TYR A 53 -8.41 10.37 3.25
N VAL A 54 -9.30 10.17 2.28
CA VAL A 54 -10.48 9.30 2.45
C VAL A 54 -10.04 7.86 2.50
N MET A 55 -9.19 7.43 1.56
CA MET A 55 -8.63 6.08 1.57
C MET A 55 -7.73 5.83 2.77
N ARG A 56 -7.01 6.86 3.25
CA ARG A 56 -6.25 6.79 4.50
C ARG A 56 -7.16 6.45 5.69
N LYS A 57 -8.25 7.19 5.89
CA LYS A 57 -9.19 6.93 7.00
C LYS A 57 -9.79 5.53 6.88
N LEU A 58 -10.36 5.21 5.73
CA LEU A 58 -11.00 3.92 5.46
C LEU A 58 -10.03 2.75 5.69
N SER A 59 -8.82 2.84 5.13
CA SER A 59 -7.82 1.79 5.28
C SER A 59 -7.36 1.67 6.73
N THR A 60 -7.18 2.79 7.44
CA THR A 60 -6.83 2.78 8.86
C THR A 60 -7.88 2.02 9.66
N ASP A 61 -9.16 2.33 9.48
CA ASP A 61 -10.23 1.66 10.21
C ASP A 61 -10.30 0.17 9.89
N ILE A 62 -10.29 -0.21 8.60
CA ILE A 62 -10.32 -1.61 8.17
C ILE A 62 -9.18 -2.40 8.82
N TRP A 63 -7.95 -1.87 8.77
CA TRP A 63 -6.81 -2.58 9.31
C TRP A 63 -6.79 -2.57 10.84
N VAL A 64 -7.27 -1.52 11.50
CA VAL A 64 -7.47 -1.53 12.96
C VAL A 64 -8.50 -2.61 13.33
N MET A 65 -9.65 -2.67 12.66
CA MET A 65 -10.67 -3.69 12.88
C MET A 65 -10.10 -5.11 12.69
N PHE A 66 -9.28 -5.32 11.66
CA PHE A 66 -8.64 -6.61 11.41
C PHE A 66 -7.61 -6.99 12.50
N TYR A 67 -6.62 -6.14 12.76
CA TYR A 67 -5.50 -6.50 13.64
C TYR A 67 -5.89 -6.50 15.14
N PHE A 68 -6.76 -5.57 15.56
CA PHE A 68 -7.15 -5.41 16.96
C PHE A 68 -8.41 -6.20 17.33
N ALA A 69 -9.40 -6.29 16.44
CA ALA A 69 -10.67 -6.96 16.72
C ALA A 69 -10.86 -8.28 15.95
N GLY A 70 -9.96 -8.63 15.03
CA GLY A 70 -10.08 -9.86 14.23
C GLY A 70 -11.25 -9.85 13.26
N LEU A 71 -11.72 -8.66 12.86
CA LEU A 71 -12.80 -8.49 11.90
C LEU A 71 -12.25 -8.52 10.48
N GLU A 72 -12.77 -9.45 9.68
CA GLU A 72 -12.34 -9.68 8.32
C GLU A 72 -13.35 -9.09 7.32
N PHE A 73 -12.84 -8.53 6.24
CA PHE A 73 -13.63 -7.95 5.15
C PHE A 73 -13.46 -8.77 3.85
N PRO A 74 -13.96 -10.02 3.80
CA PRO A 74 -13.90 -10.82 2.59
C PRO A 74 -14.99 -10.42 1.60
N GLY A 75 -14.63 -10.32 0.33
CA GLY A 75 -15.57 -10.23 -0.79
C GLY A 75 -15.75 -8.84 -1.41
N LYS A 76 -16.85 -8.68 -2.15
CA LYS A 76 -17.14 -7.48 -2.97
C LYS A 76 -17.89 -6.38 -2.21
N ASP A 77 -18.44 -6.69 -1.04
CA ASP A 77 -19.29 -5.78 -0.26
C ASP A 77 -18.54 -5.05 0.87
N ASN A 78 -17.21 -4.91 0.76
CA ASN A 78 -16.37 -4.33 1.82
C ASN A 78 -16.80 -2.93 2.25
N MET A 79 -17.25 -2.08 1.32
CA MET A 79 -17.77 -0.75 1.65
C MET A 79 -19.05 -0.82 2.47
N LYS A 80 -20.03 -1.66 2.07
CA LYS A 80 -21.29 -1.80 2.83
C LYS A 80 -21.06 -2.37 4.23
N ASN A 81 -20.11 -3.30 4.35
CA ASN A 81 -19.72 -3.88 5.63
C ASN A 81 -19.08 -2.82 6.53
N TYR A 82 -18.21 -1.98 5.97
CA TYR A 82 -17.62 -0.87 6.69
C TYR A 82 -18.67 0.17 7.12
N ASP A 83 -19.54 0.59 6.20
CA ASP A 83 -20.62 1.55 6.49
C ASP A 83 -21.51 1.05 7.63
N TRP A 84 -21.89 -0.25 7.61
CA TRP A 84 -22.66 -0.86 8.68
C TRP A 84 -21.94 -0.83 10.04
N LEU A 85 -20.62 -1.08 10.08
CA LEU A 85 -19.85 -0.99 11.33
C LEU A 85 -19.84 0.43 11.90
N VAL A 86 -19.75 1.44 11.02
CA VAL A 86 -19.79 2.85 11.40
C VAL A 86 -21.17 3.25 11.91
N GLU A 87 -22.23 2.93 11.16
CA GLU A 87 -23.62 3.25 11.52
C GLU A 87 -24.05 2.65 12.87
N ASN A 88 -23.49 1.49 13.22
CA ASN A 88 -23.78 0.82 14.50
C ASN A 88 -22.77 1.14 15.60
N GLY A 89 -21.87 2.11 15.41
CA GLY A 89 -20.90 2.56 16.42
C GLY A 89 -19.83 1.52 16.80
N ILE A 90 -19.68 0.46 16.00
CA ILE A 90 -18.75 -0.64 16.28
C ILE A 90 -17.31 -0.17 16.09
N VAL A 91 -17.06 0.69 15.10
CA VAL A 91 -15.74 1.29 14.87
C VAL A 91 -15.29 2.07 16.11
N ASP A 92 -16.13 2.97 16.63
CA ASP A 92 -15.82 3.78 17.80
C ASP A 92 -15.61 2.91 19.05
N MET A 93 -16.47 1.91 19.26
CA MET A 93 -16.34 0.94 20.35
C MET A 93 -15.01 0.18 20.32
N VAL A 94 -14.50 -0.16 19.14
CA VAL A 94 -13.18 -0.79 19.00
C VAL A 94 -12.07 0.20 19.33
N TYR A 95 -12.12 1.43 18.82
CA TYR A 95 -11.11 2.44 19.15
C TYR A 95 -11.03 2.76 20.65
N ASP A 96 -12.17 2.85 21.32
CA ASP A 96 -12.25 3.15 22.77
C ASP A 96 -11.61 2.06 23.65
N GLN A 97 -11.47 0.84 23.14
CA GLN A 97 -10.84 -0.27 23.85
C GLN A 97 -9.32 -0.39 23.60
N ILE A 98 -8.79 0.32 22.60
CA ILE A 98 -7.36 0.34 22.29
C ILE A 98 -6.64 1.30 23.24
N ASP A 99 -5.38 1.00 23.58
CA ASP A 99 -4.54 1.95 24.32
C ASP A 99 -4.35 3.23 23.48
N LYS A 100 -4.94 4.35 23.95
CA LYS A 100 -4.94 5.61 23.21
C LYS A 100 -3.54 6.08 22.82
N LYS A 101 -2.58 6.03 23.75
CA LYS A 101 -1.19 6.46 23.46
C LYS A 101 -0.53 5.57 22.41
N TYR A 102 -0.84 4.28 22.45
CA TYR A 102 -0.36 3.32 21.47
C TYR A 102 -0.98 3.56 20.08
N MET A 103 -2.28 3.86 20.01
CA MET A 103 -2.93 4.21 18.75
C MET A 103 -2.40 5.53 18.17
N ASP A 104 -2.22 6.55 19.01
CA ASP A 104 -1.62 7.83 18.61
C ASP A 104 -0.23 7.62 17.99
N MET A 105 0.59 6.75 18.60
CA MET A 105 1.91 6.38 18.06
C MET A 105 1.80 5.68 16.69
N ILE A 106 0.84 4.77 16.50
CA ILE A 106 0.63 4.11 15.20
C ILE A 106 0.24 5.14 14.13
N LEU A 107 -0.67 6.05 14.45
CA LEU A 107 -1.10 7.12 13.52
C LEU A 107 0.06 8.04 13.15
N GLU A 108 0.91 8.39 14.12
CA GLU A 108 2.12 9.18 13.86
C GLU A 108 3.11 8.46 12.94
N ILE A 109 3.29 7.14 13.12
CA ILE A 109 4.14 6.34 12.22
C ILE A 109 3.57 6.33 10.80
N ILE A 110 2.26 6.17 10.65
CA ILE A 110 1.58 6.24 9.34
C ILE A 110 1.82 7.61 8.69
N ASP A 111 1.64 8.70 9.43
CA ASP A 111 1.85 10.06 8.93
C ASP A 111 3.30 10.28 8.48
N ARG A 112 4.28 9.83 9.27
CA ARG A 112 5.69 9.96 8.92
C ARG A 112 6.04 9.18 7.66
N GLU A 113 5.54 7.96 7.52
CA GLU A 113 5.80 7.10 6.36
C GLU A 113 5.17 7.69 5.07
N ILE A 114 3.92 8.17 5.14
CA ILE A 114 3.24 8.87 4.04
C ILE A 114 4.07 10.08 3.60
N ASN A 115 4.42 10.95 4.54
CA ASN A 115 5.17 12.17 4.26
C ASN A 115 6.55 11.87 3.68
N GLN A 116 7.24 10.85 4.21
CA GLN A 116 8.52 10.41 3.69
C GLN A 116 8.41 9.93 2.23
N ARG A 117 7.43 9.09 1.90
CA ARG A 117 7.24 8.58 0.54
C ARG A 117 6.85 9.67 -0.45
N ILE A 118 5.98 10.60 -0.04
CA ILE A 118 5.63 11.78 -0.83
C ILE A 118 6.86 12.66 -1.07
N ALA A 119 7.61 12.98 -0.02
CA ALA A 119 8.80 13.81 -0.13
C ALA A 119 9.84 13.16 -1.05
N LEU A 120 10.13 11.86 -0.89
CA LEU A 120 11.07 11.14 -1.74
C LEU A 120 10.58 11.06 -3.19
N THR A 121 9.28 10.84 -3.42
CA THR A 121 8.76 10.70 -4.79
C THR A 121 8.70 12.03 -5.52
N ASN A 122 8.27 13.08 -4.84
CA ASN A 122 8.04 14.39 -5.45
C ASN A 122 9.32 15.24 -5.52
N SER A 123 10.33 14.96 -4.68
CA SER A 123 11.66 15.61 -4.81
C SER A 123 12.49 15.03 -5.95
N VAL A 124 12.18 13.84 -6.45
CA VAL A 124 12.92 13.13 -7.52
C VAL A 124 12.42 13.54 -8.91
N GLU A 125 12.16 14.82 -9.12
CA GLU A 125 12.02 15.43 -10.46
C GLU A 125 13.33 15.49 -11.27
N ALA A 126 14.19 14.48 -11.13
CA ALA A 126 15.23 14.16 -12.10
C ALA A 126 15.52 12.64 -12.14
N SER A 127 14.78 11.94 -13.01
CA SER A 127 15.37 10.99 -13.98
C SER A 127 15.56 9.49 -13.66
N VAL A 128 15.34 8.94 -12.46
CA VAL A 128 15.52 7.46 -12.26
C VAL A 128 14.37 6.75 -11.55
N ALA A 129 13.77 7.34 -10.50
CA ALA A 129 12.73 6.67 -9.72
C ALA A 129 11.39 6.49 -10.47
N LYS A 130 11.03 7.39 -11.40
CA LYS A 130 9.84 7.24 -12.26
C LYS A 130 9.91 5.96 -13.11
N VAL A 131 11.11 5.61 -13.60
CA VAL A 131 11.32 4.38 -14.37
C VAL A 131 11.25 3.16 -13.46
N VAL A 132 11.85 3.20 -12.26
CA VAL A 132 11.84 2.07 -11.32
C VAL A 132 10.44 1.79 -10.77
N MET A 133 9.64 2.79 -10.38
CA MET A 133 8.28 2.56 -9.87
C MET A 133 7.28 2.13 -10.94
N VAL A 134 7.41 2.66 -12.17
CA VAL A 134 6.64 2.17 -13.32
C VAL A 134 7.07 0.75 -13.69
N LEU A 135 8.36 0.42 -13.55
CA LEU A 135 8.86 -0.94 -13.73
C LEU A 135 8.40 -1.88 -12.63
N GLU A 136 8.33 -1.48 -11.36
CA GLU A 136 7.82 -2.34 -10.28
C GLU A 136 6.33 -2.66 -10.45
N LYS A 137 5.51 -1.64 -10.74
CA LYS A 137 4.07 -1.85 -11.03
C LYS A 137 3.86 -2.59 -12.36
N GLY A 138 4.73 -2.35 -13.34
CA GLY A 138 4.75 -3.06 -14.62
C GLY A 138 5.15 -4.52 -14.45
N ILE A 139 6.18 -4.82 -13.65
CA ILE A 139 6.66 -6.16 -13.34
C ILE A 139 5.61 -6.95 -12.57
N ASP A 140 4.91 -6.37 -11.59
CA ASP A 140 3.84 -7.07 -10.88
C ASP A 140 2.60 -7.33 -11.76
N ALA A 141 2.27 -6.41 -12.67
CA ALA A 141 1.21 -6.61 -13.66
C ALA A 141 1.60 -7.61 -14.75
N VAL A 142 2.89 -7.69 -15.10
CA VAL A 142 3.47 -8.61 -16.07
C VAL A 142 3.67 -10.01 -15.44
N ILE A 143 4.05 -10.13 -14.17
CA ILE A 143 4.13 -11.41 -13.44
C ILE A 143 2.75 -12.08 -13.36
N LYS A 144 1.67 -11.31 -13.22
CA LYS A 144 0.29 -11.83 -13.25
C LYS A 144 -0.23 -12.16 -14.67
N LYS A 145 0.47 -11.75 -15.74
CA LYS A 145 0.04 -11.93 -17.13
C LYS A 145 1.07 -12.57 -18.07
N LEU A 146 2.21 -13.05 -17.58
CA LEU A 146 3.24 -13.58 -18.48
C LEU A 146 2.91 -14.98 -18.97
N PRO A 147 2.90 -15.19 -20.30
CA PRO A 147 2.82 -16.50 -20.89
C PRO A 147 4.20 -17.18 -20.81
N SER A 148 4.23 -18.51 -20.95
CA SER A 148 5.30 -19.42 -20.49
C SER A 148 6.75 -19.03 -20.88
N LYS A 149 7.73 -19.48 -20.07
CA LYS A 149 9.20 -19.27 -20.17
C LYS A 149 9.80 -19.24 -21.59
N THR A 150 9.20 -19.96 -22.53
CA THR A 150 9.64 -20.03 -23.94
C THR A 150 9.48 -18.69 -24.68
N GLN A 151 8.49 -17.86 -24.33
CA GLN A 151 8.26 -16.57 -24.97
C GLN A 151 9.19 -15.46 -24.45
N ILE A 152 9.60 -15.54 -23.18
CA ILE A 152 10.58 -14.63 -22.58
C ILE A 152 11.95 -14.76 -23.27
N SER A 153 12.34 -15.98 -23.64
CA SER A 153 13.58 -16.25 -24.39
C SER A 153 13.61 -15.57 -25.77
N ASN A 154 12.46 -15.46 -26.44
CA ASN A 154 12.38 -14.84 -27.77
C ASN A 154 12.41 -13.31 -27.69
N LEU A 155 11.71 -12.72 -26.71
CA LEU A 155 11.77 -11.29 -26.43
C LEU A 155 13.20 -10.82 -26.09
N ILE A 156 13.91 -11.58 -25.24
CA ILE A 156 15.32 -11.27 -24.91
C ILE A 156 16.20 -11.36 -26.16
N LYS A 157 15.99 -12.36 -27.04
CA LYS A 157 16.76 -12.52 -28.29
C LYS A 157 16.46 -11.43 -29.32
N GLU A 158 15.24 -10.90 -29.36
CA GLU A 158 14.85 -9.81 -30.24
C GLU A 158 15.38 -8.46 -29.75
N SER A 159 15.28 -8.15 -28.44
CA SER A 159 15.89 -6.95 -27.86
C SER A 159 17.42 -6.97 -27.94
N SER A 160 18.07 -8.14 -27.82
CA SER A 160 19.52 -8.29 -28.00
C SER A 160 20.00 -7.99 -29.43
N LYS A 161 19.12 -8.14 -30.44
CA LYS A 161 19.43 -7.78 -31.82
C LYS A 161 19.30 -6.27 -32.07
N GLU A 162 18.41 -5.59 -31.37
CA GLU A 162 18.29 -4.12 -31.43
C GLU A 162 19.43 -3.41 -30.67
N VAL A 163 19.95 -4.00 -29.60
CA VAL A 163 21.13 -3.48 -28.87
C VAL A 163 22.42 -3.51 -29.71
N LYS A 164 22.51 -4.37 -30.74
CA LYS A 164 23.68 -4.39 -31.65
C LYS A 164 23.79 -3.16 -32.56
N ASN A 165 22.71 -2.39 -32.71
CA ASN A 165 22.71 -1.12 -33.45
C ASN A 165 22.71 0.10 -32.51
N PHE A 166 22.98 -0.11 -31.22
CA PHE A 166 22.94 0.95 -30.22
C PHE A 166 24.28 1.70 -30.20
N ASP A 167 24.23 3.00 -30.50
CA ASP A 167 25.39 3.89 -30.59
C ASP A 167 26.14 3.99 -29.24
N PRO A 168 27.41 3.52 -29.15
CA PRO A 168 28.20 3.55 -27.92
C PRO A 168 28.42 4.96 -27.36
N ASN A 169 28.30 6.01 -28.17
CA ASN A 169 28.46 7.39 -27.71
C ASN A 169 27.34 7.84 -26.75
N LYS A 170 26.21 7.11 -26.71
CA LYS A 170 25.11 7.38 -25.75
C LYS A 170 25.36 6.78 -24.35
N LEU A 171 26.35 5.91 -24.20
CA LEU A 171 26.77 5.38 -22.90
C LEU A 171 27.76 6.30 -22.18
N GLN A 172 28.41 7.21 -22.90
CA GLN A 172 29.32 8.19 -22.31
C GLN A 172 28.57 9.14 -21.36
N VAL A 173 27.35 9.52 -21.74
CA VAL A 173 26.41 10.31 -20.92
C VAL A 173 26.04 9.61 -19.60
N LEU A 174 25.88 8.28 -19.62
CA LEU A 174 25.61 7.49 -18.41
C LEU A 174 26.85 7.34 -17.52
N SER A 175 28.05 7.29 -18.11
CA SER A 175 29.31 7.26 -17.35
C SER A 175 29.65 8.60 -16.69
N GLU A 176 29.29 9.72 -17.33
CA GLU A 176 29.48 11.07 -16.76
C GLU A 176 28.51 11.31 -15.59
N LEU A 177 27.24 10.89 -15.72
CA LEU A 177 26.24 10.95 -14.64
C LEU A 177 26.58 10.09 -13.42
N LEU A 178 27.21 8.93 -13.63
CA LEU A 178 27.65 8.04 -12.53
C LEU A 178 29.02 8.43 -11.96
N GLY A 179 29.85 9.14 -12.73
CA GLY A 179 31.17 9.63 -12.32
C GLY A 179 31.10 10.79 -11.33
N GLU A 180 30.09 11.65 -11.42
CA GLU A 180 29.92 12.78 -10.49
C GLU A 180 29.42 12.36 -9.09
N VAL A 181 28.79 11.19 -8.96
CA VAL A 181 28.33 10.64 -7.66
C VAL A 181 29.48 10.14 -6.78
N ASN A 182 30.68 9.93 -7.33
CA ASN A 182 31.87 9.49 -6.58
C ASN A 182 32.82 10.65 -6.19
N LYS A 183 32.40 11.91 -6.36
CA LYS A 183 33.12 13.08 -5.84
C LYS A 183 32.18 14.03 -5.11
N GLN A 184 31.64 13.59 -3.97
CA GLN A 184 31.24 14.43 -2.85
C GLN A 184 31.22 13.62 -1.56
#